data_AF-A0A369W4B2-F1
#
_entry.id   AF-A0A369W4B2-F1
#
_cell.length_a   1.000
_cell.length_b   1.000
_cell.length_c   1.000
_cell.angle_alpha   90.00
_cell.angle_beta   90.00
_cell.angle_gamma   90.00
#
_symmetry.space_group_name_H-M   'P 1'
#
loop_
_entity.id
_entity.type
_entity.pdbx_description
1 polymer ?
#
loop_
_entity_poly.entity_id
_entity_poly.type
_entity_poly.pdbx_seq_one_letter_code
_entity_poly.pdbx_strand_id
1 'polypeptide(L)'
;MQAVSHRGAPAVAAYKAWRALGSLDAADHKHHRAMPLLAEVAAREGIADPDLARMRGVARHFWAGNAARLDPLDKALAALATAQVTPLLLSSAAAMVRDPGLAKRRVIASLELLVAEDQFPDACRALAAQGFVSQTGLILGPGESTMAAGPHGLRFSIAGRHGDIVLRTSVLASITDTALADRLRAASTVALRAGHKVRLPSCAHQVFCALAHNALWDGMACFTRLLEGEALLAMVPQAIEWTEVTALAKRYGVEAFALAYLDILARNTPHAVPATVLAALADAVTAAGQDEWRRCTVRPRARAPWVVRRLFAQDLRHERHAQPMAPATVLERAARRLLPATFALQLIGLLAQQRVRGQAIDRLTIAEHHLLGGGAGQMLVVLLPLRSARTAVVSLTLRALAPGAVLHCALHGGGKTVRCDLAGDAALPVEIPAYPLRTARNLGMILVHLGPTRPA
;
A
#
# COMPACT_ATOMS: atom_id res chain seq x y z
N MET A 1 -4.56 -11.72 22.64
CA MET A 1 -5.72 -12.30 21.94
C MET A 1 -6.53 -13.14 22.92
N GLN A 2 -6.07 -14.33 23.31
CA GLN A 2 -6.75 -15.19 24.32
C GLN A 2 -7.35 -14.44 25.52
N ALA A 3 -6.58 -13.59 26.23
CA ALA A 3 -7.08 -12.83 27.38
C ALA A 3 -8.30 -11.94 27.05
N VAL A 4 -8.31 -11.35 25.85
CA VAL A 4 -9.37 -10.45 25.37
C VAL A 4 -10.62 -11.24 25.00
N SER A 5 -10.43 -12.35 24.29
CA SER A 5 -11.49 -13.12 23.66
C SER A 5 -12.18 -14.10 24.59
N HIS A 6 -11.50 -14.59 25.63
CA HIS A 6 -12.09 -15.47 26.64
C HIS A 6 -12.85 -14.71 27.75
N ARG A 7 -13.50 -15.47 28.63
CA ARG A 7 -14.19 -15.02 29.85
C ARG A 7 -13.82 -15.92 31.03
N GLY A 8 -13.92 -15.41 32.26
CA GLY A 8 -13.69 -16.18 33.48
C GLY A 8 -12.26 -16.70 33.61
N ALA A 9 -12.11 -17.90 34.20
CA ALA A 9 -10.81 -18.48 34.49
C ALA A 9 -9.85 -18.57 33.28
N PRO A 10 -10.29 -18.96 32.06
CA PRO A 10 -9.41 -18.93 30.88
C PRO A 10 -8.90 -17.53 30.52
N ALA A 11 -9.72 -16.48 30.65
CA ALA A 11 -9.30 -15.11 30.39
C ALA A 11 -8.27 -14.64 31.44
N VAL A 12 -8.51 -14.93 32.72
CA VAL A 12 -7.58 -14.64 33.82
C VAL A 12 -6.25 -15.36 33.62
N ALA A 13 -6.27 -16.65 33.27
CA ALA A 13 -5.06 -17.43 33.02
C ALA A 13 -4.25 -16.85 31.84
N ALA A 14 -4.91 -16.53 30.73
CA ALA A 14 -4.27 -15.93 29.57
C ALA A 14 -3.72 -14.51 29.87
N TYR A 15 -4.42 -13.73 30.70
CA TYR A 15 -3.95 -12.43 31.15
C TYR A 15 -2.67 -12.57 31.98
N LYS A 16 -2.66 -13.48 32.96
CA LYS A 16 -1.48 -13.76 33.80
C LYS A 16 -0.30 -14.27 32.97
N ALA A 17 -0.55 -15.16 32.01
CA ALA A 17 0.46 -15.65 31.09
C ALA A 17 1.06 -14.52 30.23
N TRP A 18 0.22 -13.63 29.69
CA TRP A 18 0.69 -12.42 29.00
C TRP A 18 1.54 -11.54 29.92
N ARG A 19 1.13 -11.36 31.17
CA ARG A 19 1.85 -10.55 32.14
C ARG A 19 3.21 -11.11 32.52
N ALA A 20 3.36 -12.43 32.51
CA ALA A 20 4.62 -13.11 32.75
C ALA A 20 5.63 -12.93 31.61
N LEU A 21 5.22 -12.43 30.43
CA LEU A 21 6.15 -12.17 29.31
C LEU A 21 7.09 -10.98 29.57
N GLY A 22 6.74 -10.07 30.48
CA GLY A 22 7.63 -8.97 30.85
C GLY A 22 6.94 -7.77 31.50
N SER A 23 7.76 -6.85 32.01
CA SER A 23 7.32 -5.55 32.52
C SER A 23 6.75 -4.67 31.40
N LEU A 24 5.80 -3.79 31.74
CA LEU A 24 5.32 -2.78 30.80
C LEU A 24 6.38 -1.74 30.44
N ASP A 25 7.47 -1.64 31.20
CA ASP A 25 8.60 -0.77 30.85
C ASP A 25 9.37 -1.28 29.63
N ALA A 26 9.34 -2.59 29.39
CA ALA A 26 9.94 -3.21 28.20
C ALA A 26 8.92 -3.43 27.07
N ALA A 27 7.68 -2.97 27.24
CA ALA A 27 6.61 -3.16 26.27
C ALA A 27 6.89 -2.40 24.97
N ASP A 28 6.88 -3.12 23.85
CA ASP A 28 6.95 -2.48 22.54
C ASP A 28 5.58 -1.86 22.16
N HIS A 29 5.57 -1.14 21.04
CA HIS A 29 4.35 -0.57 20.46
C HIS A 29 3.17 -1.55 20.30
N LYS A 30 3.40 -2.86 20.09
CA LYS A 30 2.34 -3.88 19.92
C LYS A 30 1.60 -4.10 21.23
N HIS A 31 2.35 -4.19 22.32
CA HIS A 31 1.80 -4.29 23.66
C HIS A 31 0.98 -3.04 23.99
N HIS A 32 1.48 -1.84 23.66
CA HIS A 32 0.73 -0.59 23.87
C HIS A 32 -0.64 -0.62 23.17
N ARG A 33 -0.73 -1.13 21.94
CA ARG A 33 -2.01 -1.24 21.22
C ARG A 33 -3.00 -2.22 21.86
N ALA A 34 -2.51 -3.22 22.60
CA ALA A 34 -3.35 -4.20 23.29
C ALA A 34 -3.79 -3.74 24.69
N MET A 35 -3.07 -2.79 25.31
CA MET A 35 -3.32 -2.34 26.69
C MET A 35 -4.76 -1.89 26.98
N PRO A 36 -5.48 -1.15 26.11
CA PRO A 36 -6.86 -0.78 26.41
C PRO A 36 -7.77 -2.00 26.55
N LEU A 37 -7.57 -3.02 25.70
CA LEU A 37 -8.33 -4.26 25.74
C LEU A 37 -7.97 -5.06 27.00
N LEU A 38 -6.70 -5.07 27.39
CA LEU A 38 -6.24 -5.75 28.60
C LEU A 38 -6.72 -5.06 29.88
N ALA A 39 -6.81 -3.74 29.90
CA ALA A 39 -7.42 -2.99 31.00
C ALA A 39 -8.91 -3.33 31.16
N GLU A 40 -9.63 -3.52 30.06
CA GLU A 40 -11.03 -3.97 30.08
C GLU A 40 -11.14 -5.41 30.60
N VAL A 41 -10.25 -6.31 30.19
CA VAL A 41 -10.19 -7.68 30.73
C VAL A 41 -9.96 -7.66 32.24
N ALA A 42 -8.97 -6.90 32.71
CA ALA A 42 -8.67 -6.82 34.13
C ALA A 42 -9.86 -6.27 34.94
N ALA A 43 -10.54 -5.24 34.43
CA ALA A 43 -11.73 -4.70 35.06
C ALA A 43 -12.90 -5.70 35.06
N ARG A 44 -13.15 -6.37 33.94
CA ARG A 44 -14.24 -7.33 33.75
C ARG A 44 -14.08 -8.58 34.62
N GLU A 45 -12.85 -9.08 34.74
CA GLU A 45 -12.54 -10.33 35.45
C GLU A 45 -12.06 -10.10 36.90
N GLY A 46 -12.09 -8.86 37.40
CA GLY A 46 -11.68 -8.54 38.77
C GLY A 46 -10.19 -8.75 39.07
N ILE A 47 -9.31 -8.57 38.07
CA ILE A 47 -7.86 -8.78 38.22
C ILE A 47 -7.24 -7.54 38.85
N ALA A 48 -6.61 -7.73 40.01
CA ALA A 48 -5.71 -6.72 40.59
C ALA A 48 -4.35 -6.76 39.88
N ASP A 49 -4.04 -5.71 39.11
CA ASP A 49 -2.75 -5.52 38.42
C ASP A 49 -2.16 -4.17 38.84
N PRO A 50 -0.89 -4.12 39.30
CA PRO A 50 -0.27 -2.87 39.74
C PRO A 50 -0.20 -1.80 38.64
N ASP A 51 -0.15 -2.20 37.37
CA ASP A 51 -0.09 -1.26 36.24
C ASP A 51 -1.47 -0.94 35.63
N LEU A 52 -2.58 -1.35 36.25
CA LEU A 52 -3.92 -1.12 35.70
C LEU A 52 -4.19 0.37 35.44
N ALA A 53 -3.69 1.26 36.30
CA ALA A 53 -3.79 2.71 36.11
C ALA A 53 -3.05 3.19 34.86
N ARG A 54 -1.87 2.62 34.57
CA ARG A 54 -1.06 2.92 33.38
C ARG A 54 -1.75 2.43 32.11
N MET A 55 -2.28 1.20 32.11
CA MET A 55 -3.02 0.66 30.97
C MET A 55 -4.28 1.49 30.67
N ARG A 56 -5.00 1.96 31.70
CA ARG A 56 -6.10 2.92 31.56
C ARG A 56 -5.65 4.28 31.01
N GLY A 57 -4.45 4.73 31.38
CA GLY A 57 -3.82 5.91 30.80
C GLY A 57 -3.61 5.78 29.29
N VAL A 58 -3.12 4.63 28.82
CA VAL A 58 -2.98 4.33 27.39
C VAL A 58 -4.34 4.27 26.70
N ALA A 59 -5.36 3.70 27.34
CA ALA A 59 -6.72 3.71 26.82
C ALA A 59 -7.27 5.13 26.62
N ARG A 60 -7.08 6.03 27.60
CA ARG A 60 -7.46 7.45 27.48
C ARG A 60 -6.69 8.15 26.35
N HIS A 61 -5.39 7.89 26.23
CA HIS A 61 -4.58 8.44 25.15
C HIS A 61 -5.11 8.04 23.77
N PHE A 62 -5.43 6.77 23.56
CA PHE A 62 -6.01 6.33 22.29
C PHE A 62 -7.41 6.85 22.06
N TRP A 63 -8.26 6.90 23.08
CA TRP A 63 -9.58 7.50 22.95
C TRP A 63 -9.50 8.96 22.49
N ALA A 64 -8.67 9.78 23.15
CA ALA A 64 -8.46 11.17 22.76
C ALA A 64 -7.86 11.28 21.34
N GLY A 65 -6.87 10.45 21.02
CA GLY A 65 -6.26 10.41 19.69
C GLY A 65 -7.22 9.95 18.60
N ASN A 66 -8.16 9.05 18.90
CA ASN A 66 -9.20 8.62 17.98
C ASN A 66 -10.25 9.71 17.79
N ALA A 67 -10.67 10.40 18.85
CA ALA A 67 -11.56 11.55 18.74
C ALA A 67 -10.97 12.62 17.82
N ALA A 68 -9.68 12.93 17.99
CA ALA A 68 -8.96 13.87 17.12
C ALA A 68 -8.89 13.39 15.66
N ARG A 69 -8.68 12.07 15.43
CA ARG A 69 -8.65 11.49 14.07
C ARG A 69 -10.01 11.42 13.40
N LEU A 70 -11.08 11.22 14.15
CA LEU A 70 -12.44 11.11 13.60
C LEU A 70 -13.00 12.47 13.16
N ASP A 71 -12.49 13.57 13.69
CA ASP A 71 -12.93 14.91 13.29
C ASP A 71 -12.62 15.23 11.81
N PRO A 72 -11.41 14.98 11.26
CA PRO A 72 -11.19 15.07 9.82
C PRO A 72 -12.12 14.15 9.01
N LEU A 73 -12.41 12.94 9.50
CA LEU A 73 -13.36 12.05 8.83
C LEU A 73 -14.73 12.72 8.71
N ASP A 74 -15.27 13.27 9.79
CA ASP A 74 -16.59 13.89 9.79
C ASP A 74 -16.66 15.07 8.80
N LYS A 75 -15.59 15.88 8.71
CA LYS A 75 -15.45 16.95 7.70
C LYS A 75 -15.41 16.43 6.28
N ALA A 76 -14.66 15.36 6.03
CA ALA A 76 -14.61 14.75 4.71
C ALA A 76 -15.96 14.17 4.30
N LEU A 77 -16.68 13.54 5.23
CA LEU A 77 -18.04 13.04 4.96
C LEU A 77 -19.00 14.18 4.63
N ALA A 78 -18.90 15.32 5.31
CA ALA A 78 -19.67 16.51 4.96
C ALA A 78 -19.33 17.02 3.54
N ALA A 79 -18.04 17.09 3.22
CA ALA A 79 -17.57 17.50 1.89
C ALA A 79 -18.12 16.60 0.77
N LEU A 80 -18.01 15.28 0.96
CA LEU A 80 -18.47 14.29 0.02
C LEU A 80 -19.99 14.29 -0.11
N ALA A 81 -20.72 14.50 0.98
CA ALA A 81 -22.18 14.62 0.95
C ALA A 81 -22.65 15.82 0.10
N THR A 82 -21.99 16.98 0.21
CA THR A 82 -22.25 18.15 -0.66
C THR A 82 -22.02 17.85 -2.14
N ALA A 83 -21.02 17.01 -2.44
CA ALA A 83 -20.74 16.54 -3.79
C ALA A 83 -21.58 15.32 -4.22
N GLN A 84 -22.60 14.94 -3.44
CA GLN A 84 -23.45 13.76 -3.69
C GLN A 84 -22.68 12.43 -3.79
N VAL A 85 -21.47 12.36 -3.21
CA VAL A 85 -20.65 11.16 -3.14
C VAL A 85 -20.94 10.44 -1.82
N THR A 86 -21.38 9.19 -1.90
CA THR A 86 -21.57 8.35 -0.70
C THR A 86 -20.42 7.34 -0.59
N PRO A 87 -19.41 7.57 0.26
CA PRO A 87 -18.27 6.68 0.37
C PRO A 87 -18.62 5.38 1.11
N LEU A 88 -17.90 4.31 0.77
CA LEU A 88 -17.81 3.09 1.55
C LEU A 88 -16.64 3.22 2.53
N LEU A 89 -16.89 3.16 3.83
CA LEU A 89 -15.84 3.13 4.84
C LEU A 89 -15.15 1.77 4.83
N LEU A 90 -13.83 1.75 4.92
CA LEU A 90 -13.05 0.52 5.03
C LEU A 90 -12.38 0.39 6.41
N SER A 91 -11.85 -0.80 6.68
CA SER A 91 -10.97 -1.08 7.83
C SER A 91 -11.57 -0.63 9.18
N SER A 92 -10.73 -0.09 10.07
CA SER A 92 -11.11 0.30 11.43
C SER A 92 -12.16 1.42 11.49
N ALA A 93 -12.25 2.28 10.46
CA ALA A 93 -13.29 3.30 10.40
C ALA A 93 -14.69 2.67 10.28
N ALA A 94 -14.84 1.67 9.42
CA ALA A 94 -16.09 0.92 9.30
C ALA A 94 -16.46 0.20 10.60
N ALA A 95 -15.47 -0.43 11.25
CA ALA A 95 -15.68 -1.09 12.55
C ALA A 95 -16.18 -0.10 13.62
N MET A 96 -15.63 1.11 13.67
CA MET A 96 -16.03 2.12 14.67
C MET A 96 -17.38 2.77 14.41
N VAL A 97 -17.82 2.88 13.14
CA VAL A 97 -19.20 3.30 12.87
C VAL A 97 -20.18 2.20 13.27
N ARG A 98 -19.79 0.93 13.12
CA ARG A 98 -20.60 -0.22 13.55
C ARG A 98 -20.70 -0.32 15.08
N ASP A 99 -19.59 -0.14 15.80
CA ASP A 99 -19.55 -0.02 17.27
C ASP A 99 -18.72 1.20 17.68
N PRO A 100 -19.39 2.32 18.01
CA PRO A 100 -18.72 3.53 18.52
C PRO A 100 -17.89 3.27 19.80
N GLY A 101 -18.20 2.22 20.56
CA GLY A 101 -17.43 1.80 21.73
C GLY A 101 -16.01 1.34 21.40
N LEU A 102 -15.72 0.91 20.16
CA LEU A 102 -14.36 0.54 19.73
C LEU A 102 -13.41 1.73 19.72
N ALA A 103 -13.90 2.97 19.55
CA ALA A 103 -13.08 4.18 19.61
C ALA A 103 -12.40 4.38 20.97
N LYS A 104 -12.93 3.78 22.05
CA LYS A 104 -12.31 3.82 23.39
C LYS A 104 -11.22 2.77 23.58
N ARG A 105 -11.21 1.73 22.74
CA ARG A 105 -10.51 0.46 23.02
C ARG A 105 -9.47 0.11 21.97
N ARG A 106 -9.52 0.72 20.79
CA ARG A 106 -8.66 0.35 19.66
C ARG A 106 -8.12 1.56 18.94
N VAL A 107 -6.88 1.49 18.49
CA VAL A 107 -6.25 2.57 17.71
C VAL A 107 -6.81 2.59 16.28
N ILE A 108 -7.21 3.76 15.79
CA ILE A 108 -7.42 4.00 14.36
C ILE A 108 -6.06 4.18 13.70
N ALA A 109 -5.66 3.23 12.85
CA ALA A 109 -4.41 3.34 12.10
C ALA A 109 -4.56 4.25 10.87
N SER A 110 -5.69 4.16 10.18
CA SER A 110 -6.00 4.91 8.96
C SER A 110 -7.50 5.08 8.80
N LEU A 111 -7.90 6.18 8.16
CA LEU A 111 -9.27 6.43 7.73
C LEU A 111 -9.34 6.23 6.24
N GLU A 112 -9.95 5.14 5.80
CA GLU A 112 -9.98 4.75 4.39
C GLU A 112 -11.40 4.88 3.84
N LEU A 113 -11.53 5.66 2.77
CA LEU A 113 -12.78 5.91 2.05
C LEU A 113 -12.65 5.31 0.66
N LEU A 114 -13.56 4.41 0.30
CA LEU A 114 -13.68 3.88 -1.05
C LEU A 114 -14.83 4.59 -1.77
N VAL A 115 -14.53 5.18 -2.93
CA VAL A 115 -15.52 5.81 -3.81
C VAL A 115 -15.56 5.10 -5.16
N ALA A 116 -16.63 5.33 -5.93
CA ALA A 116 -16.68 4.84 -7.29
C ALA A 116 -15.61 5.53 -8.15
N GLU A 117 -15.13 4.84 -9.18
CA GLU A 117 -14.00 5.34 -9.98
C GLU A 117 -14.35 6.63 -10.73
N ASP A 118 -15.56 6.68 -11.28
CA ASP A 118 -16.15 7.85 -11.94
C ASP A 118 -16.39 9.02 -10.98
N GLN A 119 -16.63 8.74 -9.69
CA GLN A 119 -16.81 9.76 -8.64
C GLN A 119 -15.50 10.24 -8.00
N PHE A 120 -14.38 9.57 -8.27
CA PHE A 120 -13.10 9.86 -7.60
C PHE A 120 -12.62 11.31 -7.82
N PRO A 121 -12.67 11.88 -9.04
CA PRO A 121 -12.27 13.27 -9.25
C PRO A 121 -13.15 14.28 -8.49
N ASP A 122 -14.47 14.07 -8.46
CA ASP A 122 -15.40 14.92 -7.70
C ASP A 122 -15.13 14.83 -6.20
N ALA A 123 -14.87 13.63 -5.69
CA ALA A 123 -14.50 13.41 -4.31
C ALA A 123 -13.19 14.15 -3.95
N CYS A 124 -12.17 14.08 -4.80
CA CYS A 124 -10.93 14.83 -4.60
C CYS A 124 -11.17 16.34 -4.54
N ARG A 125 -11.95 16.88 -5.48
CA ARG A 125 -12.30 18.32 -5.51
C ARG A 125 -13.09 18.74 -4.27
N ALA A 126 -14.05 17.93 -3.84
CA ALA A 126 -14.84 18.20 -2.65
C ALA A 126 -13.97 18.29 -1.39
N LEU A 127 -13.01 17.36 -1.24
CA LEU A 127 -12.04 17.42 -0.14
C LEU A 127 -11.16 18.67 -0.25
N ALA A 128 -10.59 18.96 -1.42
CA ALA A 128 -9.73 20.13 -1.63
C ALA A 128 -10.47 21.44 -1.31
N ALA A 129 -11.74 21.58 -1.71
CA ALA A 129 -12.58 22.73 -1.41
C ALA A 129 -12.82 22.94 0.09
N GLN A 130 -12.67 21.90 0.91
CA GLN A 130 -12.76 21.97 2.37
C GLN A 130 -11.39 22.12 3.06
N GLY A 131 -10.35 22.48 2.29
CA GLY A 131 -9.00 22.73 2.80
C GLY A 131 -8.16 21.47 3.03
N PHE A 132 -8.60 20.31 2.53
CA PHE A 132 -7.75 19.12 2.53
C PHE A 132 -6.66 19.25 1.47
N VAL A 133 -5.43 18.89 1.82
CA VAL A 133 -4.27 18.89 0.95
C VAL A 133 -3.82 17.45 0.71
N SER A 134 -3.64 17.09 -0.56
CA SER A 134 -3.05 15.81 -0.94
C SER A 134 -1.57 15.77 -0.59
N GLN A 135 -1.12 14.73 0.11
CA GLN A 135 0.30 14.58 0.49
C GLN A 135 1.23 14.38 -0.70
N THR A 136 0.70 13.99 -1.87
CA THR A 136 1.46 13.90 -3.12
C THR A 136 1.46 15.20 -3.91
N GLY A 137 0.75 16.23 -3.44
CA GLY A 137 0.50 17.47 -4.20
C GLY A 137 -0.45 17.30 -5.40
N LEU A 138 -0.94 16.08 -5.64
CA LEU A 138 -1.85 15.79 -6.74
C LEU A 138 -3.29 16.16 -6.35
N ILE A 139 -3.88 17.08 -7.11
CA ILE A 139 -5.32 17.34 -7.12
C ILE A 139 -5.79 17.02 -8.53
N LEU A 140 -6.62 15.99 -8.68
CA LEU A 140 -7.05 15.54 -10.01
C LEU A 140 -8.01 16.55 -10.66
N GLY A 141 -7.59 17.10 -11.79
CA GLY A 141 -8.41 17.93 -12.66
C GLY A 141 -9.52 17.14 -13.39
N PRO A 142 -10.51 17.83 -13.98
CA PRO A 142 -11.46 17.18 -14.89
C PRO A 142 -10.74 16.45 -16.03
N GLY A 143 -11.04 15.16 -16.22
CA GLY A 143 -10.41 14.34 -17.26
C GLY A 143 -9.05 13.73 -16.90
N GLU A 144 -8.50 14.02 -15.72
CA GLU A 144 -7.26 13.38 -15.27
C GLU A 144 -7.50 11.94 -14.81
N SER A 145 -6.63 11.03 -15.27
CA SER A 145 -6.76 9.60 -14.98
C SER A 145 -6.50 9.30 -13.51
N THR A 146 -7.39 8.50 -12.93
CA THR A 146 -7.27 7.87 -11.60
C THR A 146 -5.97 7.07 -11.43
N MET A 147 -5.32 6.68 -12.53
CA MET A 147 -4.01 6.03 -12.50
C MET A 147 -2.94 6.85 -11.79
N ALA A 148 -3.02 8.19 -11.81
CA ALA A 148 -2.06 9.06 -11.14
C ALA A 148 -2.09 8.93 -9.60
N ALA A 149 -3.21 8.45 -9.03
CA ALA A 149 -3.32 8.18 -7.60
C ALA A 149 -2.52 6.94 -7.14
N GLY A 150 -2.14 6.07 -8.07
CA GLY A 150 -1.52 4.79 -7.76
C GLY A 150 -2.47 3.80 -7.05
N PRO A 151 -2.01 2.56 -6.79
CA PRO A 151 -2.84 1.49 -6.24
C PRO A 151 -3.26 1.72 -4.77
N HIS A 152 -2.66 2.70 -4.09
CA HIS A 152 -2.90 3.00 -2.68
C HIS A 152 -3.96 4.08 -2.46
N GLY A 153 -4.38 4.79 -3.52
CA GLY A 153 -5.26 5.96 -3.41
C GLY A 153 -4.50 7.23 -3.01
N LEU A 154 -5.25 8.32 -2.86
CA LEU A 154 -4.70 9.63 -2.47
C LEU A 154 -4.90 9.87 -0.98
N ARG A 155 -3.82 10.30 -0.32
CA ARG A 155 -3.83 10.64 1.09
C ARG A 155 -4.01 12.14 1.26
N PHE A 156 -5.02 12.51 2.03
CA PHE A 156 -5.41 13.88 2.33
C PHE A 156 -5.24 14.17 3.82
N SER A 157 -4.75 15.36 4.13
CA SER A 157 -4.70 15.91 5.49
C SER A 157 -5.22 17.34 5.49
N ILE A 158 -5.58 17.87 6.66
CA ILE A 158 -6.01 19.26 6.83
C ILE A 158 -5.08 19.92 7.85
N ALA A 159 -4.60 21.13 7.54
CA ALA A 159 -3.64 21.84 8.37
C ALA A 159 -4.16 22.02 9.81
N GLY A 160 -3.28 21.80 10.79
CA GLY A 160 -3.61 21.95 12.21
C GLY A 160 -4.53 20.86 12.79
N ARG A 161 -4.84 19.78 12.04
CA ARG A 161 -5.61 18.65 12.58
C ARG A 161 -4.84 17.34 12.49
N HIS A 162 -5.17 16.42 13.40
CA HIS A 162 -4.56 15.10 13.45
C HIS A 162 -5.40 14.09 12.68
N GLY A 163 -4.76 13.36 11.77
CA GLY A 163 -5.39 12.26 11.04
C GLY A 163 -5.37 12.51 9.55
N ASP A 164 -5.05 11.45 8.82
CA ASP A 164 -5.08 11.45 7.36
C ASP A 164 -6.25 10.59 6.88
N ILE A 165 -6.81 11.00 5.76
CA ILE A 165 -7.83 10.26 5.03
C ILE A 165 -7.19 9.70 3.77
N VAL A 166 -7.43 8.44 3.50
CA VAL A 166 -7.01 7.80 2.26
C VAL A 166 -8.25 7.58 1.41
N LEU A 167 -8.37 8.35 0.32
CA LEU A 167 -9.42 8.20 -0.67
C LEU A 167 -8.95 7.18 -1.73
N ARG A 168 -9.76 6.16 -1.99
CA ARG A 168 -9.40 5.00 -2.82
C ARG A 168 -10.47 4.69 -3.85
N THR A 169 -10.06 4.13 -4.98
CA THR A 169 -10.93 3.45 -5.96
C THR A 169 -10.82 1.93 -5.88
N SER A 170 -9.74 1.40 -5.29
CA SER A 170 -9.50 -0.02 -5.04
C SER A 170 -9.58 -0.37 -3.55
N VAL A 171 -10.10 -1.57 -3.26
CA VAL A 171 -10.29 -2.05 -1.89
C VAL A 171 -8.96 -2.31 -1.19
N LEU A 172 -8.01 -2.93 -1.90
CA LEU A 172 -6.68 -3.27 -1.39
C LEU A 172 -5.62 -2.89 -2.42
N ALA A 173 -4.43 -2.54 -1.97
CA ALA A 173 -3.35 -2.16 -2.88
C ALA A 173 -2.88 -3.32 -3.75
N SER A 174 -2.95 -4.55 -3.21
CA SER A 174 -2.63 -5.78 -3.92
C SER A 174 -3.77 -6.28 -4.81
N ILE A 175 -5.00 -5.79 -4.65
CA ILE A 175 -6.18 -6.25 -5.40
C ILE A 175 -6.82 -5.04 -6.09
N THR A 176 -6.43 -4.83 -7.34
CA THR A 176 -6.89 -3.71 -8.18
C THR A 176 -8.14 -4.04 -8.99
N ASP A 177 -8.75 -5.22 -8.76
CA ASP A 177 -10.01 -5.62 -9.39
C ASP A 177 -11.15 -4.69 -8.93
N THR A 178 -11.65 -3.85 -9.84
CA THR A 178 -12.75 -2.93 -9.59
C THR A 178 -14.07 -3.67 -9.30
N ALA A 179 -14.23 -4.89 -9.82
CA ALA A 179 -15.40 -5.72 -9.49
C ALA A 179 -15.46 -6.08 -8.00
N LEU A 180 -14.32 -6.12 -7.29
CA LEU A 180 -14.32 -6.26 -5.84
C LEU A 180 -14.95 -5.04 -5.17
N ALA A 181 -14.57 -3.83 -5.59
CA ALA A 181 -15.09 -2.58 -5.05
C ALA A 181 -16.61 -2.49 -5.29
N ASP A 182 -17.07 -2.84 -6.49
CA ASP A 182 -18.50 -2.86 -6.83
C ASP A 182 -19.26 -3.89 -6.01
N ARG A 183 -18.72 -5.11 -5.86
CA ARG A 183 -19.32 -6.16 -5.02
C ARG A 183 -19.46 -5.71 -3.56
N LEU A 184 -18.43 -5.08 -3.00
CA LEU A 184 -18.46 -4.53 -1.65
C LEU A 184 -19.52 -3.43 -1.51
N ARG A 185 -19.62 -2.51 -2.49
CA ARG A 185 -20.65 -1.47 -2.51
C ARG A 185 -22.06 -2.07 -2.63
N ALA A 186 -22.26 -3.07 -3.48
CA ALA A 186 -23.54 -3.72 -3.66
C ALA A 186 -24.04 -4.40 -2.37
N ALA A 187 -23.16 -5.09 -1.65
CA ALA A 187 -23.49 -5.79 -0.41
C ALA A 187 -23.41 -4.93 0.87
N SER A 188 -22.98 -3.67 0.76
CA SER A 188 -22.83 -2.79 1.91
C SER A 188 -24.17 -2.28 2.46
N THR A 189 -24.18 -1.99 3.76
CA THR A 189 -25.32 -1.38 4.47
C THR A 189 -25.10 0.12 4.66
N VAL A 190 -26.17 0.91 4.58
CA VAL A 190 -26.09 2.35 4.91
C VAL A 190 -26.08 2.54 6.43
N ALA A 191 -25.22 3.44 6.90
CA ALA A 191 -25.16 3.90 8.29
C ALA A 191 -25.06 5.43 8.32
N LEU A 192 -25.18 5.99 9.52
CA LEU A 192 -24.98 7.42 9.77
C LEU A 192 -23.72 7.63 10.61
N ARG A 193 -22.89 8.60 10.19
CA ARG A 193 -21.77 9.11 10.97
C ARG A 193 -21.82 10.63 10.94
N ALA A 194 -21.91 11.25 12.13
CA ALA A 194 -22.04 12.70 12.27
C ALA A 194 -23.17 13.31 11.39
N GLY A 195 -24.30 12.60 11.25
CA GLY A 195 -25.42 13.02 10.42
C GLY A 195 -25.27 12.74 8.91
N HIS A 196 -24.10 12.31 8.45
CA HIS A 196 -23.83 12.01 7.05
C HIS A 196 -24.02 10.51 6.74
N LYS A 197 -24.60 10.22 5.57
CA LYS A 197 -24.75 8.86 5.07
C LYS A 197 -23.40 8.29 4.68
N VAL A 198 -23.10 7.10 5.17
CA VAL A 198 -21.93 6.30 4.78
C VAL A 198 -22.36 4.88 4.47
N ARG A 199 -21.58 4.18 3.66
CA ARG A 199 -21.76 2.74 3.45
C ARG A 199 -20.76 1.97 4.30
N LEU A 200 -21.18 0.84 4.86
CA LEU A 200 -20.33 -0.09 5.59
C LEU A 200 -20.31 -1.44 4.85
N PRO A 201 -19.14 -2.04 4.58
CA PRO A 201 -19.08 -3.36 3.97
C PRO A 201 -19.83 -4.37 4.84
N SER A 202 -20.31 -5.44 4.22
CA SER A 202 -20.82 -6.60 4.96
C SER A 202 -19.75 -7.14 5.91
N CYS A 203 -20.15 -7.83 6.97
CA CYS A 203 -19.20 -8.37 7.94
C CYS A 203 -18.23 -9.36 7.28
N ALA A 204 -18.73 -10.20 6.36
CA ALA A 204 -17.92 -11.10 5.54
C ALA A 204 -16.87 -10.34 4.71
N HIS A 205 -17.27 -9.25 4.03
CA HIS A 205 -16.34 -8.42 3.27
C HIS A 205 -15.31 -7.72 4.15
N GLN A 206 -15.69 -7.27 5.34
CA GLN A 206 -14.76 -6.64 6.26
C GLN A 206 -13.72 -7.64 6.80
N VAL A 207 -14.15 -8.87 7.12
CA VAL A 207 -13.23 -9.98 7.46
C VAL A 207 -12.30 -10.28 6.29
N PHE A 208 -12.82 -10.36 5.06
CA PHE A 208 -12.01 -10.55 3.86
C PHE A 208 -10.96 -9.43 3.70
N CYS A 209 -11.35 -8.16 3.84
CA CYS A 209 -10.41 -7.03 3.76
C CYS A 209 -9.32 -7.12 4.83
N ALA A 210 -9.67 -7.51 6.06
CA ALA A 210 -8.70 -7.64 7.15
C ALA A 210 -7.68 -8.76 6.88
N LEU A 211 -8.12 -9.91 6.36
CA LEU A 211 -7.23 -11.05 6.07
C LEU A 211 -6.42 -10.89 4.77
N ALA A 212 -6.98 -10.21 3.75
CA ALA A 212 -6.34 -10.06 2.44
C ALA A 212 -5.30 -8.91 2.43
N HIS A 213 -5.26 -8.11 3.49
CA HIS A 213 -4.25 -7.07 3.66
C HIS A 213 -2.87 -7.69 3.97
N ASN A 214 -2.10 -7.97 2.92
CA ASN A 214 -0.94 -8.87 2.89
C ASN A 214 0.41 -8.34 3.43
N ALA A 215 0.40 -7.53 4.49
CA ALA A 215 1.63 -7.04 5.13
C ALA A 215 2.20 -8.05 6.16
N LEU A 216 2.32 -9.34 5.80
CA LEU A 216 2.69 -10.41 6.75
C LEU A 216 4.05 -10.23 7.43
N TRP A 217 4.98 -9.54 6.76
CA TRP A 217 6.28 -9.17 7.30
C TRP A 217 6.21 -8.10 8.39
N ASP A 218 5.10 -7.37 8.46
CA ASP A 218 4.81 -6.40 9.50
C ASP A 218 3.93 -7.08 10.57
N GLY A 219 4.60 -7.65 11.57
CA GLY A 219 3.90 -8.28 12.69
C GLY A 219 2.96 -7.34 13.45
N MET A 220 3.18 -6.01 13.40
CA MET A 220 2.27 -5.03 13.99
C MET A 220 1.00 -4.86 13.16
N ALA A 221 1.14 -4.73 11.84
CA ALA A 221 -0.01 -4.71 10.95
C ALA A 221 -0.86 -5.98 11.11
N CYS A 222 -0.21 -7.15 11.11
CA CYS A 222 -0.88 -8.44 11.32
C CYS A 222 -1.64 -8.49 12.65
N PHE A 223 -0.98 -8.08 13.74
CA PHE A 223 -1.60 -8.03 15.06
C PHE A 223 -2.82 -7.09 15.09
N THR A 224 -2.71 -5.92 14.48
CA THR A 224 -3.82 -4.94 14.39
C THR A 224 -5.01 -5.51 13.61
N ARG A 225 -4.76 -6.24 12.52
CA ARG A 225 -5.80 -6.90 11.73
C ARG A 225 -6.45 -8.06 12.48
N LEU A 226 -5.68 -8.89 13.19
CA LEU A 226 -6.23 -9.94 14.04
C LEU A 226 -7.19 -9.38 15.10
N LEU A 227 -6.82 -8.27 15.75
CA LEU A 227 -7.73 -7.56 16.66
C LEU A 227 -8.98 -7.02 15.94
N GLU A 228 -8.92 -6.77 14.64
CA GLU A 228 -10.06 -6.35 13.82
C GLU A 228 -11.01 -7.50 13.53
N GLY A 229 -10.48 -8.64 13.10
CA GLY A 229 -11.27 -9.85 12.95
C GLY A 229 -11.93 -10.27 14.25
N GLU A 230 -11.20 -10.24 15.36
CA GLU A 230 -11.73 -10.59 16.68
C GLU A 230 -12.88 -9.67 17.12
N ALA A 231 -12.72 -8.36 16.97
CA ALA A 231 -13.78 -7.42 17.27
C ALA A 231 -15.03 -7.67 16.41
N LEU A 232 -14.86 -7.94 15.11
CA LEU A 232 -15.98 -8.24 14.20
C LEU A 232 -16.71 -9.52 14.61
N LEU A 233 -15.96 -10.58 14.94
CA LEU A 233 -16.51 -11.84 15.42
C LEU A 233 -17.27 -11.68 16.74
N ALA A 234 -16.75 -10.85 17.65
CA ALA A 234 -17.39 -10.58 18.94
C ALA A 234 -18.68 -9.76 18.80
N MET A 235 -18.72 -8.81 17.85
CA MET A 235 -19.88 -7.94 17.65
C MET A 235 -21.05 -8.64 16.98
N VAL A 236 -20.78 -9.43 15.94
CA VAL A 236 -21.81 -9.93 15.02
C VAL A 236 -21.48 -11.34 14.49
N PRO A 237 -21.31 -12.34 15.37
CA PRO A 237 -20.83 -13.67 14.98
C PRO A 237 -21.73 -14.34 13.92
N GLN A 238 -23.05 -14.14 14.02
CA GLN A 238 -24.05 -14.72 13.10
C GLN A 238 -24.18 -13.96 11.77
N ALA A 239 -23.57 -12.78 11.63
CA ALA A 239 -23.69 -11.96 10.42
C ALA A 239 -22.56 -12.21 9.41
N ILE A 240 -21.65 -13.15 9.70
CA ILE A 240 -20.51 -13.45 8.84
C ILE A 240 -20.88 -14.59 7.91
N GLU A 241 -21.15 -14.24 6.66
CA GLU A 241 -21.34 -15.18 5.55
C GLU A 241 -20.00 -15.83 5.18
N TRP A 242 -19.65 -16.94 5.83
CA TRP A 242 -18.36 -17.60 5.64
C TRP A 242 -18.14 -18.17 4.24
N THR A 243 -19.22 -18.56 3.55
CA THR A 243 -19.17 -18.98 2.14
C THR A 243 -18.63 -17.86 1.26
N GLU A 244 -19.03 -16.61 1.51
CA GLU A 244 -18.55 -15.43 0.81
C GLU A 244 -17.06 -15.17 1.09
N VAL A 245 -16.64 -15.27 2.35
CA VAL A 245 -15.22 -15.12 2.73
C VAL A 245 -14.35 -16.14 2.00
N THR A 246 -14.79 -17.40 1.96
CA THR A 246 -14.07 -18.50 1.30
C THR A 246 -14.04 -18.31 -0.21
N ALA A 247 -15.15 -17.89 -0.82
CA ALA A 247 -15.23 -17.62 -2.25
C ALA A 247 -14.30 -16.48 -2.67
N LEU A 248 -14.25 -15.39 -1.90
CA LEU A 248 -13.32 -14.28 -2.16
C LEU A 248 -11.87 -14.71 -1.96
N ALA A 249 -11.56 -15.47 -0.91
CA ALA A 249 -10.21 -15.98 -0.69
C ALA A 249 -9.70 -16.81 -1.88
N LYS A 250 -10.55 -17.70 -2.41
CA LYS A 250 -10.28 -18.50 -3.62
C LYS A 250 -10.11 -17.64 -4.87
N ARG A 251 -11.04 -16.71 -5.09
CA ARG A 251 -11.03 -15.83 -6.28
C ARG A 251 -9.73 -15.03 -6.39
N TYR A 252 -9.19 -14.55 -5.28
CA TYR A 252 -7.99 -13.72 -5.26
C TYR A 252 -6.71 -14.48 -4.89
N GLY A 253 -6.75 -15.82 -4.79
CA GLY A 253 -5.57 -16.64 -4.51
C GLY A 253 -4.92 -16.33 -3.15
N VAL A 254 -5.72 -15.99 -2.16
CA VAL A 254 -5.27 -15.65 -0.79
C VAL A 254 -5.67 -16.71 0.24
N GLU A 255 -5.90 -17.95 -0.17
CA GLU A 255 -6.39 -19.04 0.67
C GLU A 255 -5.41 -19.37 1.80
N ALA A 256 -4.10 -19.39 1.52
CA ALA A 256 -3.08 -19.64 2.55
C ALA A 256 -3.05 -18.53 3.62
N PHE A 257 -3.29 -17.28 3.22
CA PHE A 257 -3.40 -16.14 4.13
C PHE A 257 -4.67 -16.23 4.96
N ALA A 258 -5.80 -16.51 4.31
CA ALA A 258 -7.09 -16.68 4.96
C ALA A 258 -7.06 -17.82 5.98
N LEU A 259 -6.50 -18.99 5.63
CA LEU A 259 -6.34 -20.12 6.52
C LEU A 259 -5.53 -19.73 7.76
N ALA A 260 -4.32 -19.18 7.58
CA ALA A 260 -3.46 -18.81 8.71
C ALA A 260 -4.11 -17.77 9.63
N TYR A 261 -4.78 -16.77 9.04
CA TYR A 261 -5.48 -15.72 9.78
C TYR A 261 -6.68 -16.27 10.56
N LEU A 262 -7.56 -17.03 9.91
CA LEU A 262 -8.76 -17.58 10.51
C LEU A 262 -8.45 -18.69 11.52
N ASP A 263 -7.41 -19.48 11.31
CA ASP A 263 -6.91 -20.48 12.27
C ASP A 263 -6.44 -19.81 13.58
N ILE A 264 -5.74 -18.68 13.49
CA ILE A 264 -5.41 -17.89 14.68
C ILE A 264 -6.67 -17.39 15.36
N LEU A 265 -7.64 -16.85 14.63
CA LEU A 265 -8.90 -16.39 15.24
C LEU A 265 -9.68 -17.56 15.89
N ALA A 266 -9.78 -18.70 15.23
CA ALA A 266 -10.47 -19.89 15.75
C ALA A 266 -9.85 -20.38 17.08
N ARG A 267 -8.52 -20.40 17.19
CA ARG A 267 -7.82 -20.78 18.42
C ARG A 267 -8.01 -19.79 19.57
N ASN A 268 -8.30 -18.53 19.28
CA ASN A 268 -8.41 -17.48 20.29
C ASN A 268 -9.87 -17.15 20.65
N THR A 269 -10.80 -17.35 19.71
CA THR A 269 -12.23 -17.09 19.86
C THR A 269 -12.99 -18.34 19.44
N PRO A 270 -13.04 -19.37 20.32
CA PRO A 270 -13.71 -20.63 20.01
C PRO A 270 -15.17 -20.36 19.63
N HIS A 271 -15.69 -21.12 18.66
CA HIS A 271 -17.03 -21.00 18.06
C HIS A 271 -17.25 -19.86 17.06
N ALA A 272 -16.31 -18.94 16.90
CA ALA A 272 -16.50 -17.83 15.97
C ALA A 272 -16.23 -18.21 14.51
N VAL A 273 -15.26 -19.09 14.25
CA VAL A 273 -14.92 -19.57 12.89
C VAL A 273 -15.33 -21.04 12.77
N PRO A 274 -16.23 -21.40 11.84
CA PRO A 274 -16.64 -22.79 11.64
C PRO A 274 -15.48 -23.67 11.17
N ALA A 275 -15.34 -24.87 11.73
CA ALA A 275 -14.30 -25.83 11.34
C ALA A 275 -14.35 -26.21 9.84
N THR A 276 -15.56 -26.24 9.26
CA THR A 276 -15.79 -26.49 7.83
C THR A 276 -15.15 -25.42 6.95
N VAL A 277 -15.06 -24.17 7.41
CA VAL A 277 -14.40 -23.07 6.69
C VAL A 277 -12.90 -23.26 6.67
N LEU A 278 -12.31 -23.65 7.81
CA LEU A 278 -10.87 -23.94 7.90
C LEU A 278 -10.49 -25.14 7.03
N ALA A 279 -11.29 -26.21 7.05
CA ALA A 279 -11.10 -27.37 6.18
C ALA A 279 -11.19 -26.98 4.69
N ALA A 280 -12.24 -26.25 4.30
CA ALA A 280 -12.43 -25.83 2.90
C ALA A 280 -11.32 -24.90 2.39
N LEU A 281 -10.71 -24.10 3.26
CA LEU A 281 -9.54 -23.29 2.92
C LEU A 281 -8.28 -24.16 2.83
N ALA A 282 -8.06 -25.06 3.79
CA ALA A 282 -6.92 -25.98 3.78
C ALA A 282 -6.87 -26.82 2.50
N ASP A 283 -8.01 -27.35 2.06
CA ASP A 283 -8.13 -28.11 0.81
C ASP A 283 -7.86 -27.25 -0.43
N ALA A 284 -8.11 -25.95 -0.36
CA ALA A 284 -7.90 -25.01 -1.45
C ALA A 284 -6.48 -24.43 -1.50
N VAL A 285 -5.68 -24.60 -0.43
CA VAL A 285 -4.31 -24.09 -0.40
C VAL A 285 -3.45 -24.88 -1.39
N THR A 286 -2.97 -24.18 -2.41
CA THR A 286 -2.01 -24.73 -3.38
C THR A 286 -0.56 -24.56 -2.91
N ALA A 287 0.35 -25.39 -3.43
CA ALA A 287 1.79 -25.24 -3.17
C ALA A 287 2.32 -23.84 -3.55
N ALA A 288 1.79 -23.26 -4.63
CA ALA A 288 2.11 -21.90 -5.05
C ALA A 288 1.60 -20.85 -4.05
N GLY A 289 0.40 -21.02 -3.49
CA GLY A 289 -0.14 -20.16 -2.44
C GLY A 289 0.70 -20.22 -1.15
N GLN A 290 1.17 -21.41 -0.75
CA GLN A 290 2.06 -21.56 0.41
C GLN A 290 3.44 -20.91 0.20
N ASP A 291 4.02 -21.05 -1.00
CA ASP A 291 5.26 -20.36 -1.36
C ASP A 291 5.09 -18.84 -1.30
N GLU A 292 3.97 -18.31 -1.82
CA GLU A 292 3.67 -16.89 -1.75
C GLU A 292 3.50 -16.40 -0.31
N TRP A 293 2.75 -17.14 0.52
CA TRP A 293 2.61 -16.85 1.95
C TRP A 293 3.97 -16.77 2.66
N ARG A 294 4.84 -17.78 2.46
CA ARG A 294 6.20 -17.82 3.03
C ARG A 294 7.06 -16.64 2.59
N ARG A 295 6.88 -16.13 1.37
CA ARG A 295 7.60 -14.95 0.90
C ARG A 295 7.04 -13.67 1.50
N CYS A 296 5.73 -13.61 1.69
CA CYS A 296 5.08 -12.43 2.26
C CYS A 296 5.48 -12.17 3.73
N THR A 297 5.94 -13.19 4.46
CA THR A 297 6.48 -13.03 5.84
C THR A 297 7.88 -12.39 5.87
N VAL A 298 8.60 -12.38 4.75
CA VAL A 298 9.92 -11.73 4.65
C VAL A 298 9.75 -10.24 4.33
N ARG A 299 10.52 -9.36 5.00
CA ARG A 299 10.48 -7.91 4.74
C ARG A 299 10.82 -7.59 3.28
N PRO A 300 10.12 -6.65 2.60
CA PRO A 300 10.38 -6.33 1.20
C PRO A 300 11.84 -6.03 0.87
N ARG A 301 12.56 -5.29 1.73
CA ARG A 301 13.99 -4.97 1.54
C ARG A 301 14.91 -6.18 1.58
N ALA A 302 14.51 -7.25 2.25
CA ALA A 302 15.25 -8.50 2.34
C ALA A 302 14.87 -9.49 1.22
N ARG A 303 13.81 -9.20 0.45
CA ARG A 303 13.45 -9.99 -0.73
C ARG A 303 14.34 -9.50 -1.88
N ALA A 304 15.21 -10.36 -2.40
CA ALA A 304 16.20 -9.99 -3.42
C ALA A 304 15.55 -9.46 -4.73
N PRO A 305 16.31 -8.90 -5.69
CA PRO A 305 15.80 -8.20 -6.89
C PRO A 305 14.79 -8.96 -7.78
N TRP A 306 14.63 -10.28 -7.62
CA TRP A 306 13.63 -11.09 -8.33
C TRP A 306 12.17 -10.76 -7.97
N VAL A 307 11.92 -9.96 -6.91
CA VAL A 307 10.59 -9.48 -6.48
C VAL A 307 9.88 -8.66 -7.55
N VAL A 308 10.64 -7.87 -8.29
CA VAL A 308 10.15 -7.03 -9.39
C VAL A 308 9.46 -7.88 -10.46
N ARG A 309 10.09 -8.98 -10.87
CA ARG A 309 9.54 -9.91 -11.86
C ARG A 309 8.24 -10.57 -11.40
N ARG A 310 8.00 -10.65 -10.08
CA ARG A 310 6.86 -11.38 -9.53
C ARG A 310 5.72 -10.50 -9.03
N LEU A 311 5.97 -9.27 -8.60
CA LEU A 311 4.90 -8.25 -8.48
C LEU A 311 4.20 -8.08 -9.84
N PHE A 312 5.01 -8.07 -10.92
CA PHE A 312 4.51 -8.15 -12.28
C PHE A 312 3.63 -9.41 -12.51
N ALA A 313 4.09 -10.60 -12.10
CA ALA A 313 3.31 -11.84 -12.24
C ALA A 313 2.04 -11.92 -11.35
N GLN A 314 2.00 -11.20 -10.24
CA GLN A 314 0.82 -11.09 -9.37
C GLN A 314 -0.22 -10.16 -9.99
N ASP A 315 0.20 -9.01 -10.49
CA ASP A 315 -0.67 -8.09 -11.24
C ASP A 315 -1.24 -8.79 -12.49
N LEU A 316 -0.41 -9.52 -13.25
CA LEU A 316 -0.87 -10.32 -14.39
C LEU A 316 -1.90 -11.39 -14.00
N ARG A 317 -1.79 -12.01 -12.81
CA ARG A 317 -2.77 -13.00 -12.33
C ARG A 317 -4.08 -12.35 -11.93
N HIS A 318 -4.03 -11.23 -11.21
CA HIS A 318 -5.24 -10.50 -10.83
C HIS A 318 -5.97 -9.94 -12.04
N GLU A 319 -5.24 -9.42 -13.04
CA GLU A 319 -5.86 -8.95 -14.28
C GLU A 319 -6.50 -10.07 -15.09
N ARG A 320 -5.92 -11.28 -15.12
CA ARG A 320 -6.54 -12.47 -15.74
C ARG A 320 -7.85 -12.88 -15.06
N HIS A 321 -7.97 -12.68 -13.76
CA HIS A 321 -9.20 -12.98 -13.02
C HIS A 321 -10.25 -11.86 -13.10
N ALA A 322 -9.82 -10.61 -13.31
CA ALA A 322 -10.72 -9.47 -13.42
C ALA A 322 -11.51 -9.47 -14.75
N GLN A 323 -10.86 -9.78 -15.89
CA GLN A 323 -11.49 -9.93 -17.21
C GLN A 323 -10.63 -10.82 -18.13
N PRO A 324 -11.21 -11.63 -19.03
CA PRO A 324 -10.46 -12.31 -20.10
C PRO A 324 -9.97 -11.27 -21.13
N MET A 325 -8.82 -10.65 -20.85
CA MET A 325 -8.17 -9.71 -21.77
C MET A 325 -7.12 -10.41 -22.62
N ALA A 326 -6.88 -9.88 -23.82
CA ALA A 326 -5.77 -10.31 -24.66
C ALA A 326 -4.43 -10.08 -23.92
N PRO A 327 -3.46 -11.03 -23.95
CA PRO A 327 -2.22 -10.95 -23.19
C PRO A 327 -1.40 -9.65 -23.38
N ALA A 328 -1.48 -9.04 -24.56
CA ALA A 328 -0.78 -7.79 -24.89
C ALA A 328 -1.27 -6.59 -24.07
N THR A 329 -2.58 -6.49 -23.82
CA THR A 329 -3.19 -5.37 -23.09
C THR A 329 -2.90 -5.43 -21.59
N VAL A 330 -2.79 -6.66 -21.05
CA VAL A 330 -2.40 -6.93 -19.66
C VAL A 330 -0.95 -6.50 -19.41
N LEU A 331 -0.05 -6.81 -20.35
CA LEU A 331 1.35 -6.42 -20.28
C LEU A 331 1.53 -4.89 -20.35
N GLU A 332 0.74 -4.22 -21.19
CA GLU A 332 0.77 -2.76 -21.33
C GLU A 332 0.27 -2.05 -20.06
N ARG A 333 -0.82 -2.51 -19.44
CA ARG A 333 -1.32 -1.96 -18.18
C ARG A 333 -0.37 -2.22 -17.02
N ALA A 334 0.15 -3.43 -16.88
CA ALA A 334 1.13 -3.77 -15.86
C ALA A 334 2.40 -2.91 -16.01
N ALA A 335 2.87 -2.69 -17.24
CA ALA A 335 3.97 -1.78 -17.53
C ALA A 335 3.63 -0.33 -17.12
N ARG A 336 2.46 0.21 -17.50
CA ARG A 336 2.09 1.58 -17.10
C ARG A 336 1.92 1.77 -15.59
N ARG A 337 1.54 0.72 -14.85
CA ARG A 337 1.31 0.75 -13.39
C ARG A 337 2.58 0.60 -12.55
N LEU A 338 3.58 -0.15 -13.05
CA LEU A 338 4.78 -0.51 -12.29
C LEU A 338 5.98 0.40 -12.54
N LEU A 339 5.83 1.44 -13.38
CA LEU A 339 6.93 2.32 -13.77
C LEU A 339 6.88 3.68 -13.05
N PRO A 340 7.65 3.91 -11.96
CA PRO A 340 8.33 5.19 -11.84
C PRO A 340 9.31 5.34 -13.02
N ALA A 341 9.60 6.56 -13.48
CA ALA A 341 10.45 6.82 -14.65
C ALA A 341 11.81 6.07 -14.65
N THR A 342 12.35 5.78 -13.46
CA THR A 342 13.55 4.96 -13.21
C THR A 342 13.46 3.52 -13.73
N PHE A 343 12.25 2.96 -13.79
CA PHE A 343 11.99 1.57 -14.11
C PHE A 343 11.81 1.35 -15.62
N ALA A 344 11.39 2.41 -16.33
CA ALA A 344 11.19 2.37 -17.78
C ALA A 344 12.54 2.18 -18.46
N LEU A 345 13.59 2.79 -17.89
CA LEU A 345 14.97 2.69 -18.35
C LEU A 345 15.59 1.30 -18.10
N GLN A 346 15.25 0.62 -17.01
CA GLN A 346 15.69 -0.76 -16.78
C GLN A 346 15.02 -1.74 -17.75
N LEU A 347 13.72 -1.57 -18.01
CA LEU A 347 12.98 -2.39 -18.98
C LEU A 347 13.44 -2.11 -20.41
N ILE A 348 13.67 -0.84 -20.77
CA ILE A 348 14.27 -0.44 -22.05
C ILE A 348 15.68 -1.03 -22.19
N GLY A 349 16.50 -1.03 -21.13
CA GLY A 349 17.82 -1.67 -21.12
C GLY A 349 17.77 -3.18 -21.36
N LEU A 350 16.81 -3.87 -20.71
CA LEU A 350 16.57 -5.31 -20.91
C LEU A 350 16.02 -5.64 -22.31
N LEU A 351 15.16 -4.79 -22.86
CA LEU A 351 14.63 -4.94 -24.22
C LEU A 351 15.69 -4.58 -25.28
N ALA A 352 16.59 -3.65 -25.00
CA ALA A 352 17.75 -3.32 -25.84
C ALA A 352 18.77 -4.47 -25.87
N GLN A 353 19.01 -5.16 -24.73
CA GLN A 353 19.85 -6.36 -24.67
C GLN A 353 19.32 -7.51 -25.55
N GLN A 354 18.00 -7.66 -25.69
CA GLN A 354 17.39 -8.66 -26.57
C GLN A 354 17.55 -8.33 -28.07
N ARG A 355 17.78 -7.05 -28.41
CA ARG A 355 17.93 -6.59 -29.79
C ARG A 355 19.38 -6.52 -30.28
N VAL A 356 20.35 -6.42 -29.38
CA VAL A 356 21.78 -6.43 -29.74
C VAL A 356 22.30 -7.87 -29.71
N ARG A 357 22.12 -8.58 -30.83
CA ARG A 357 22.93 -9.76 -31.12
C ARG A 357 24.37 -9.30 -31.38
N GLY A 358 25.30 -9.57 -30.44
CA GLY A 358 26.73 -9.62 -30.80
C GLY A 358 27.77 -9.20 -29.78
N GLN A 359 27.46 -8.50 -28.66
CA GLN A 359 28.48 -8.13 -27.68
C GLN A 359 27.99 -8.28 -26.24
N ALA A 360 28.80 -8.96 -25.42
CA ALA A 360 28.55 -9.20 -24.00
C ALA A 360 28.79 -7.92 -23.19
N ILE A 361 27.77 -7.49 -22.44
CA ILE A 361 27.91 -6.50 -21.36
C ILE A 361 27.87 -7.30 -20.06
N ASP A 362 29.04 -7.50 -19.44
CA ASP A 362 29.19 -8.47 -18.36
C ASP A 362 28.62 -8.06 -16.99
N ARG A 363 28.27 -6.79 -16.76
CA ARG A 363 27.51 -6.35 -15.58
C ARG A 363 27.11 -4.87 -15.66
N LEU A 364 25.83 -4.58 -15.50
CA LEU A 364 25.33 -3.25 -15.18
C LEU A 364 25.15 -3.15 -13.66
N THR A 365 25.94 -2.32 -12.98
CA THR A 365 25.74 -2.01 -11.57
C THR A 365 25.18 -0.58 -11.47
N ILE A 366 23.93 -0.45 -11.03
CA ILE A 366 23.32 0.85 -10.74
C ILE A 366 23.60 1.15 -9.27
N ALA A 367 24.41 2.18 -8.98
CA ALA A 367 24.66 2.66 -7.62
C ALA A 367 23.82 3.92 -7.36
N GLU A 368 23.12 3.92 -6.23
CA GLU A 368 22.35 4.96 -5.52
C GLU A 368 21.74 6.16 -6.28
N HIS A 369 20.48 6.46 -5.98
CA HIS A 369 19.79 7.66 -6.46
C HIS A 369 19.25 8.51 -5.31
N HIS A 370 19.53 9.81 -5.35
CA HIS A 370 18.86 10.84 -4.56
C HIS A 370 17.97 11.68 -5.48
N LEU A 371 16.68 11.79 -5.14
CA LEU A 371 15.81 12.83 -5.67
C LEU A 371 16.06 14.09 -4.83
N LEU A 372 16.71 15.11 -5.41
CA LEU A 372 16.88 16.41 -4.80
C LEU A 372 15.88 17.39 -5.43
N GLY A 373 14.95 17.91 -4.62
CA GLY A 373 14.19 19.13 -4.89
C GLY A 373 12.77 18.96 -5.44
N GLY A 374 11.80 19.59 -4.77
CA GLY A 374 10.48 19.89 -5.28
C GLY A 374 10.48 21.26 -5.97
N GLY A 375 10.13 21.29 -7.26
CA GLY A 375 9.96 22.51 -8.06
C GLY A 375 10.38 22.31 -9.53
N ALA A 376 9.40 22.38 -10.44
CA ALA A 376 9.44 22.57 -11.91
C ALA A 376 10.60 21.98 -12.78
N GLY A 377 11.39 21.05 -12.29
CA GLY A 377 12.41 20.33 -13.06
C GLY A 377 12.75 19.02 -12.39
N GLN A 378 12.70 17.91 -13.14
CA GLN A 378 13.15 16.62 -12.67
C GLN A 378 14.58 16.40 -13.16
N MET A 379 15.52 16.26 -12.23
CA MET A 379 16.90 15.91 -12.55
C MET A 379 17.08 14.39 -12.48
N LEU A 380 17.51 13.77 -13.59
CA LEU A 380 17.80 12.35 -13.64
C LEU A 380 19.32 12.14 -13.73
N VAL A 381 19.91 11.59 -12.68
CA VAL A 381 21.35 11.25 -12.67
C VAL A 381 21.49 9.75 -12.94
N VAL A 382 22.15 9.38 -14.04
CA VAL A 382 22.42 7.98 -14.39
C VAL A 382 23.92 7.72 -14.26
N LEU A 383 24.31 6.93 -13.27
CA LEU A 383 25.71 6.52 -13.07
C LEU A 383 25.97 5.19 -13.79
N LEU A 384 26.88 5.20 -14.77
CA LEU A 384 27.30 4.00 -15.48
C LEU A 384 28.77 3.69 -15.14
N PRO A 385 29.07 2.58 -14.44
CA PRO A 385 30.45 2.18 -14.22
C PRO A 385 31.04 1.60 -15.51
N LEU A 386 31.88 2.37 -16.20
CA LEU A 386 32.67 1.88 -17.32
C LEU A 386 33.95 1.24 -16.80
N ARG A 387 34.00 -0.09 -16.73
CA ARG A 387 35.26 -0.82 -16.49
C ARG A 387 35.88 -1.25 -17.83
N SER A 388 37.04 -0.67 -18.12
CA SER A 388 38.07 -1.14 -19.07
C SER A 388 37.65 -1.48 -20.51
N ALA A 389 36.80 -0.69 -21.15
CA ALA A 389 36.72 -0.69 -22.62
C ALA A 389 37.62 0.42 -23.17
N ARG A 390 38.57 0.10 -24.06
CA ARG A 390 39.42 1.10 -24.74
C ARG A 390 38.61 2.03 -25.66
N THR A 391 37.36 1.68 -25.95
CA THR A 391 36.38 2.45 -26.73
C THR A 391 34.99 1.89 -26.39
N ALA A 392 34.10 2.71 -25.84
CA ALA A 392 32.69 2.38 -25.70
C ALA A 392 31.87 3.47 -26.41
N VAL A 393 31.11 3.09 -27.43
CA VAL A 393 30.08 3.94 -28.02
C VAL A 393 28.77 3.60 -27.31
N VAL A 394 28.22 4.56 -26.57
CA VAL A 394 26.91 4.40 -25.93
C VAL A 394 25.89 5.08 -26.83
N SER A 395 25.14 4.29 -27.61
CA SER A 395 23.98 4.79 -28.35
C SER A 395 22.76 4.78 -27.43
N LEU A 396 22.30 5.98 -27.03
CA LEU A 396 21.04 6.17 -26.32
C LEU A 396 19.98 6.60 -27.32
N THR A 397 18.99 5.75 -27.59
CA THR A 397 17.80 6.14 -28.36
C THR A 397 16.72 6.60 -27.40
N LEU A 398 16.55 7.92 -27.27
CA LEU A 398 15.43 8.50 -26.52
C LEU A 398 14.28 8.78 -27.49
N ARG A 399 13.10 8.18 -27.25
CA ARG A 399 11.87 8.59 -27.93
C ARG A 399 11.37 9.88 -27.29
N ALA A 400 10.98 10.84 -28.14
CA ALA A 400 10.66 12.22 -27.80
C ALA A 400 9.92 12.39 -26.47
N LEU A 401 10.57 13.11 -25.54
CA LEU A 401 9.90 13.89 -24.51
C LEU A 401 9.41 15.18 -25.17
N ALA A 402 8.32 15.76 -24.67
CA ALA A 402 7.52 16.81 -25.30
C ALA A 402 8.27 17.87 -26.16
N PRO A 403 7.62 18.45 -27.19
CA PRO A 403 8.21 19.52 -28.02
C PRO A 403 8.86 20.62 -27.18
N GLY A 404 10.12 20.94 -27.46
CA GLY A 404 10.89 21.97 -26.75
C GLY A 404 11.71 21.49 -25.54
N ALA A 405 11.75 20.19 -25.25
CA ALA A 405 12.65 19.64 -24.22
C ALA A 405 14.12 19.72 -24.67
N VAL A 406 14.97 20.38 -23.89
CA VAL A 406 16.42 20.37 -24.10
C VAL A 406 17.07 19.31 -23.23
N LEU A 407 17.85 18.45 -23.87
CA LEU A 407 18.65 17.43 -23.22
C LEU A 407 20.05 18.01 -22.94
N HIS A 408 20.40 18.26 -21.69
CA HIS A 408 21.80 18.55 -21.34
C HIS A 408 22.48 17.27 -20.87
N CYS A 409 23.44 16.79 -21.65
CA CYS A 409 24.35 15.72 -21.24
C CYS A 409 25.68 16.34 -20.83
N ALA A 410 26.14 16.08 -19.60
CA ALA A 410 27.52 16.41 -19.20
C ALA A 410 28.26 15.12 -18.84
N LEU A 411 29.41 14.90 -19.49
CA LEU A 411 30.35 13.84 -19.14
C LEU A 411 31.42 14.42 -18.22
N HIS A 412 31.59 13.87 -17.02
CA HIS A 412 32.67 14.27 -16.13
C HIS A 412 33.74 13.19 -16.03
N GLY A 413 34.89 13.48 -16.64
CA GLY A 413 36.13 12.73 -16.53
C GLY A 413 37.28 13.52 -17.17
N GLY A 414 38.29 13.90 -16.39
CA GLY A 414 39.49 14.57 -16.91
C GLY A 414 39.38 16.08 -17.21
N GLY A 415 38.43 16.80 -16.60
CA GLY A 415 38.42 18.28 -16.63
C GLY A 415 37.80 18.93 -17.88
N LYS A 416 36.99 18.21 -18.67
CA LYS A 416 36.25 18.77 -19.80
C LYS A 416 34.76 18.44 -19.71
N THR A 417 33.92 19.41 -20.06
CA THR A 417 32.47 19.27 -20.19
C THR A 417 32.13 19.34 -21.68
N VAL A 418 31.49 18.30 -22.22
CA VAL A 418 30.91 18.34 -23.57
C VAL A 418 29.45 18.72 -23.42
N ARG A 419 29.00 19.72 -24.18
CA ARG A 419 27.61 20.15 -24.24
C ARG A 419 27.04 19.79 -25.61
N CYS A 420 25.92 19.09 -25.63
CA CYS A 420 25.13 18.86 -26.84
C CYS A 420 23.75 19.47 -26.60
N ASP A 421 23.36 20.41 -27.45
CA ASP A 421 21.99 20.94 -27.47
C ASP A 421 21.27 20.27 -28.65
N LEU A 422 20.18 19.54 -28.38
CA LEU A 422 19.35 18.91 -29.41
C LEU A 422 18.06 19.70 -29.56
N ALA A 423 17.75 20.13 -30.79
CA ALA A 423 16.49 20.75 -31.15
C ALA A 423 15.87 19.99 -32.34
N GLY A 424 14.64 19.49 -32.18
CA GLY A 424 13.83 18.94 -33.27
C GLY A 424 13.17 17.59 -33.00
N ASP A 425 12.08 17.32 -33.74
CA ASP A 425 11.16 16.17 -33.60
C ASP A 425 11.68 14.81 -34.12
N ALA A 426 12.98 14.67 -34.39
CA ALA A 426 13.55 13.45 -34.96
C ALA A 426 14.38 12.66 -33.93
N ALA A 427 14.15 11.35 -33.87
CA ALA A 427 15.02 10.41 -33.18
C ALA A 427 16.39 10.39 -33.89
N LEU A 428 17.32 11.24 -33.44
CA LEU A 428 18.69 11.26 -33.94
C LEU A 428 19.58 10.37 -33.06
N PRO A 429 20.39 9.48 -33.65
CA PRO A 429 21.47 8.85 -32.92
C PRO A 429 22.49 9.93 -32.55
N VAL A 430 22.71 10.13 -31.25
CA VAL A 430 23.82 10.95 -30.76
C VAL A 430 25.04 10.06 -30.67
N GLU A 431 26.03 10.28 -31.53
CA GLU A 431 27.35 9.67 -31.40
C GLU A 431 28.23 10.56 -30.52
N ILE A 432 28.62 10.05 -29.36
CA ILE A 432 29.62 10.72 -28.52
C ILE A 432 31.00 10.23 -28.97
N PRO A 433 31.91 11.11 -29.43
CA PRO A 433 33.22 10.69 -29.92
C PRO A 433 34.02 10.01 -28.80
N ALA A 434 34.72 8.93 -29.17
CA ALA A 434 35.53 8.17 -28.24
C ALA A 434 36.69 8.99 -27.67
N TYR A 435 36.82 9.03 -26.35
CA TYR A 435 37.97 9.62 -25.67
C TYR A 435 38.84 8.53 -25.03
N PRO A 436 40.18 8.56 -25.23
CA PRO A 436 41.08 7.64 -24.56
C PRO A 436 41.18 7.99 -23.07
N LEU A 437 40.51 7.21 -22.22
CA LEU A 437 40.67 7.28 -20.77
C LEU A 437 42.03 6.68 -20.38
N ARG A 438 42.99 7.53 -20.00
CA ARG A 438 44.39 7.09 -19.74
C ARG A 438 44.61 6.36 -18.41
N THR A 439 43.64 6.26 -17.50
CA THR A 439 43.83 5.54 -16.22
C THR A 439 42.55 4.84 -15.72
N ALA A 440 42.71 3.63 -15.17
CA ALA A 440 41.66 2.70 -14.77
C ALA A 440 40.87 3.07 -13.48
N ARG A 441 40.90 4.34 -13.05
CA ARG A 441 40.27 4.78 -11.77
C ARG A 441 39.22 5.88 -11.91
N ASN A 442 38.88 6.32 -13.12
CA ASN A 442 37.90 7.39 -13.29
C ASN A 442 36.50 6.82 -13.51
N LEU A 443 35.61 7.01 -12.54
CA LEU A 443 34.17 6.89 -12.72
C LEU A 443 33.72 8.03 -13.64
N GLY A 444 33.24 7.70 -14.84
CA GLY A 444 32.55 8.66 -15.70
C GLY A 444 31.13 8.85 -15.20
N MET A 445 30.73 10.10 -14.95
CA MET A 445 29.35 10.45 -14.63
C MET A 445 28.69 11.07 -15.85
N ILE A 446 27.50 10.61 -16.20
CA ILE A 446 26.63 11.24 -17.20
C ILE A 446 25.46 11.88 -16.45
N LEU A 447 25.43 13.21 -16.44
CA LEU A 447 24.32 13.98 -15.92
C LEU A 447 23.36 14.30 -17.06
N VAL A 448 22.07 13.96 -16.89
CA VAL A 448 21.00 14.30 -17.84
C VAL A 448 20.02 15.25 -17.17
N HIS A 449 20.01 16.51 -17.61
CA HIS A 449 19.05 17.50 -17.15
C HIS A 449 17.92 17.64 -18.17
N LEU A 450 16.67 17.55 -17.70
CA LEU A 450 15.46 17.78 -18.49
C LEU A 450 14.73 18.98 -17.88
N GLY A 451 14.70 20.09 -18.61
CA GLY A 451 14.00 21.31 -18.17
C GLY A 451 13.51 22.13 -19.36
N PRO A 452 12.55 23.04 -19.13
CA PRO A 452 12.09 23.96 -20.17
C PRO A 452 13.24 24.91 -20.56
N THR A 453 13.33 25.26 -21.85
CA THR A 453 14.20 26.34 -22.33
C THR A 453 13.84 27.64 -21.61
N ARG A 454 14.77 28.20 -20.83
CA ARG A 454 14.68 29.63 -20.51
C ARG A 454 15.11 30.43 -21.74
N PRO A 455 14.37 31.46 -22.16
CA PRO A 455 14.90 32.41 -23.13
C PRO A 455 16.16 33.08 -22.56
N ALA A 456 17.09 33.41 -23.46
CA ALA A 456 18.41 33.95 -23.15
C ALA A 456 18.37 35.24 -22.32
#